data_AF-A0A564Y5J7-F1
#
_entry.id   AF-A0A564Y5J7-F1
#
_cell.length_a   1.000
_cell.length_b   1.000
_cell.length_c   1.000
_cell.angle_alpha   90.00
_cell.angle_beta   90.00
_cell.angle_gamma   90.00
#
_symmetry.space_group_name_H-M   'P 1'
#
loop_
_entity.id
_entity.type
_entity.pdbx_description
1 polymer ?
#
loop_
_entity_poly.entity_id
_entity_poly.type
_entity_poly.pdbx_seq_one_letter_code
_entity_poly.pdbx_strand_id
1 'polypeptide(L)'
;MGFPVWGVFCVIGGTLYHLALGYFYTVGNMNSYITSYMNIKSSETAWFSSTILAVQSVFVPVGAILATVVSYRIVLIIGIIFSAGGILFTRLTVDYGLGPYISTYCIVFGIGMGVPYSLIFQIASE
;
A
#
# COMPACT_ATOMS: atom_id res chain seq x y z
N MET A 1 -25.80 -28.39 -2.75
CA MET A 1 -24.42 -27.96 -2.45
C MET A 1 -24.45 -26.44 -2.42
N GLY A 2 -24.53 -25.84 -1.23
CA GLY A 2 -24.60 -24.38 -1.08
C GLY A 2 -23.19 -23.80 -1.03
N PHE A 3 -22.99 -22.62 -1.60
CA PHE A 3 -21.71 -21.92 -1.49
C PHE A 3 -21.41 -21.59 -0.01
N PRO A 4 -20.16 -21.78 0.46
CA PRO A 4 -19.78 -21.38 1.80
C PRO A 4 -19.81 -19.84 1.87
N VAL A 5 -20.78 -19.30 2.63
CA VAL A 5 -21.02 -17.86 2.78
C VAL A 5 -19.76 -17.10 3.22
N TRP A 6 -18.97 -17.68 4.11
CA TRP A 6 -17.70 -17.11 4.57
C TRP A 6 -16.64 -17.01 3.48
N GLY A 7 -16.54 -18.02 2.60
CA GLY A 7 -15.61 -17.99 1.48
C GLY A 7 -15.96 -16.86 0.50
N VAL A 8 -17.26 -16.68 0.23
CA VAL A 8 -17.75 -15.56 -0.60
C VAL A 8 -17.35 -14.20 0.01
N PHE A 9 -17.52 -14.02 1.31
CA PHE A 9 -17.09 -12.79 1.99
C PHE A 9 -15.58 -12.58 1.96
N CYS A 10 -14.77 -13.64 2.08
CA CYS A 10 -13.31 -13.55 1.96
C CYS A 10 -12.89 -13.08 0.57
N VAL A 11 -13.48 -13.63 -0.50
CA VAL A 11 -13.19 -13.24 -1.88
C VAL A 11 -13.61 -11.79 -2.15
N ILE A 12 -14.81 -11.39 -1.71
CA ILE A 12 -15.28 -10.01 -1.85
C ILE A 12 -14.35 -9.04 -1.09
N GLY A 13 -14.01 -9.36 0.16
CA GLY A 13 -13.11 -8.55 0.97
C GLY A 13 -11.72 -8.42 0.35
N GLY A 14 -11.14 -9.52 -0.13
CA GLY A 14 -9.85 -9.52 -0.83
C GLY A 14 -9.86 -8.72 -2.12
N THR A 15 -10.97 -8.78 -2.87
CA THR A 15 -11.17 -7.99 -4.10
C THR A 15 -11.23 -6.50 -3.78
N LEU A 16 -12.02 -6.10 -2.77
CA LEU A 16 -12.13 -4.71 -2.33
C LEU A 16 -10.79 -4.18 -1.79
N TYR A 17 -10.02 -5.02 -1.11
CA TYR A 17 -8.69 -4.67 -0.63
C TYR A 17 -7.74 -4.38 -1.80
N HIS A 18 -7.68 -5.27 -2.80
CA HIS A 18 -6.85 -5.05 -3.98
C HIS A 18 -7.31 -3.84 -4.80
N LEU A 19 -8.61 -3.61 -4.88
CA LEU A 19 -9.17 -2.41 -5.50
C LEU A 19 -8.66 -1.15 -4.78
N ALA A 20 -8.65 -1.16 -3.44
CA ALA A 20 -8.11 -0.06 -2.65
C ALA A 20 -6.60 0.14 -2.87
N LEU A 21 -5.81 -0.94 -2.95
CA LEU A 21 -4.39 -0.85 -3.31
C LEU A 21 -4.18 -0.30 -4.74
N GLY A 22 -5.13 -0.54 -5.64
CA GLY A 22 -5.17 0.03 -6.99
C GLY A 22 -5.14 1.56 -7.04
N TYR A 23 -5.45 2.25 -5.92
CA TYR A 23 -5.21 3.68 -5.73
C TYR A 23 -3.83 4.12 -6.22
N PHE A 24 -2.79 3.33 -5.95
CA PHE A 24 -1.41 3.62 -6.36
C PHE A 24 -1.29 3.96 -7.84
N TYR A 25 -1.99 3.25 -8.72
CA TYR A 25 -1.94 3.47 -10.16
C TYR A 25 -2.63 4.77 -10.59
N THR A 26 -3.55 5.30 -9.78
CA THR A 26 -4.26 6.56 -10.07
C THR A 26 -3.46 7.78 -9.63
N VAL A 27 -2.57 7.64 -8.64
CA VAL A 27 -1.74 8.76 -8.14
C VAL A 27 -0.76 9.29 -9.17
N GLY A 28 -0.43 8.50 -10.21
CA GLY A 28 0.34 8.99 -11.35
C GLY A 28 -0.24 10.28 -11.96
N ASN A 29 -1.57 10.43 -11.96
CA ASN A 29 -2.25 11.64 -12.44
C ASN A 29 -2.10 12.83 -11.48
N MET A 30 -1.84 12.57 -10.20
CA MET A 30 -1.61 13.60 -9.18
C MET A 30 -0.18 14.10 -9.13
N ASN A 31 0.78 13.33 -9.67
CA ASN A 31 2.21 13.63 -9.59
C ASN A 31 2.53 15.06 -10.08
N SER A 32 1.96 15.51 -11.20
CA SER A 32 2.20 16.88 -11.71
C SER A 32 1.76 17.98 -10.74
N TYR A 33 0.65 17.76 -10.03
CA TYR A 33 0.17 18.71 -9.01
C TYR A 33 1.11 18.72 -7.81
N ILE A 34 1.56 17.53 -7.38
CA ILE A 34 2.49 17.37 -6.26
C ILE A 34 3.85 17.98 -6.60
N THR A 35 4.34 17.80 -7.83
CA THR A 35 5.55 18.44 -8.36
C THR A 35 5.45 19.96 -8.31
N SER A 36 4.34 20.51 -8.81
CA SER A 36 4.10 21.96 -8.80
C SER A 36 3.94 22.50 -7.38
N TYR A 37 3.30 21.76 -6.50
CA TYR A 37 3.03 22.16 -5.12
C TYR A 37 4.32 22.20 -4.28
N MET A 38 5.15 21.15 -4.38
CA MET A 38 6.42 21.08 -3.64
C MET A 38 7.56 21.85 -4.32
N ASN A 39 7.33 22.41 -5.52
CA ASN A 39 8.33 23.09 -6.34
C ASN A 39 9.60 22.25 -6.56
N ILE A 40 9.39 20.98 -6.94
CA ILE A 40 10.46 20.01 -7.22
C ILE A 40 10.62 19.82 -8.72
N LYS A 41 11.75 19.24 -9.14
CA LYS A 41 11.98 18.94 -10.57
C LYS A 41 11.12 17.77 -11.01
N SER A 42 10.62 17.81 -12.24
CA SER A 42 9.87 16.67 -12.81
C SER A 42 10.69 15.36 -12.79
N SER A 43 12.02 15.44 -12.91
CA SER A 43 12.91 14.28 -12.81
C SER A 43 12.87 13.60 -11.43
N GLU A 44 12.54 14.34 -10.37
CA GLU A 44 12.50 13.81 -9.01
C GLU A 44 11.23 13.00 -8.73
N THR A 45 10.18 13.16 -9.55
CA THR A 45 8.94 12.37 -9.43
C THR A 45 9.15 10.88 -9.67
N ALA A 46 10.22 10.51 -10.38
CA ALA A 46 10.60 9.11 -10.59
C ALA A 46 10.83 8.38 -9.26
N TRP A 47 11.21 9.09 -8.19
CA TRP A 47 11.38 8.53 -6.85
C TRP A 47 10.08 8.00 -6.24
N PHE A 48 8.92 8.54 -6.62
CA PHE A 48 7.66 8.18 -5.98
C PHE A 48 7.29 6.71 -6.23
N SER A 49 7.06 6.36 -7.49
CA SER A 49 6.66 5.00 -7.86
C SER A 49 7.78 3.99 -7.65
N SER A 50 9.03 4.36 -7.95
CA SER A 50 10.17 3.44 -7.77
C SER A 50 10.38 3.09 -6.31
N THR A 51 10.28 4.05 -5.39
CA THR A 51 10.43 3.80 -3.96
C THR A 51 9.29 2.94 -3.43
N ILE A 52 8.04 3.25 -3.79
CA ILE A 52 6.87 2.46 -3.37
C ILE A 52 7.02 0.99 -3.81
N LEU A 53 7.37 0.75 -5.08
CA LEU A 53 7.54 -0.59 -5.61
C LEU A 53 8.73 -1.33 -5.00
N ALA A 54 9.85 -0.63 -4.76
CA ALA A 54 11.00 -1.22 -4.09
C ALA A 54 10.66 -1.67 -2.67
N VAL A 55 10.01 -0.78 -1.89
CA VAL A 55 9.57 -1.09 -0.52
C VAL A 55 8.52 -2.20 -0.55
N GLN A 56 7.54 -2.14 -1.44
CA GLN A 56 6.54 -3.21 -1.59
C GLN A 56 7.23 -4.56 -1.80
N SER A 57 8.16 -4.64 -2.76
CA SER A 57 8.86 -5.88 -3.12
C SER A 57 9.62 -6.48 -1.94
N VAL A 58 10.24 -5.63 -1.10
CA VAL A 58 10.94 -6.06 0.11
C VAL A 58 9.96 -6.56 1.18
N PHE A 59 8.80 -5.92 1.32
CA PHE A 59 7.85 -6.21 2.40
C PHE A 59 6.81 -7.29 2.08
N VAL A 60 6.64 -7.69 0.81
CA VAL A 60 5.83 -8.86 0.42
C VAL A 60 6.28 -10.15 1.14
N PRO A 61 7.56 -10.58 1.10
CA PRO A 61 8.00 -11.77 1.82
C PRO A 61 7.93 -11.58 3.34
N VAL A 62 8.16 -10.36 3.85
CA VAL A 62 8.03 -10.04 5.27
C VAL A 62 6.60 -10.27 5.76
N GLY A 63 5.61 -9.84 4.98
CA GLY A 63 4.20 -10.07 5.29
C GLY A 63 3.83 -11.56 5.31
N ALA A 64 4.33 -12.33 4.34
CA ALA A 64 4.13 -13.77 4.31
C ALA A 64 4.73 -14.46 5.54
N ILE A 65 5.96 -14.11 5.93
CA ILE A 65 6.60 -14.65 7.15
C ILE A 65 5.81 -14.22 8.39
N LEU A 66 5.40 -12.96 8.47
CA LEU A 66 4.65 -12.44 9.62
C LEU A 66 3.33 -13.19 9.83
N ALA A 67 2.65 -13.59 8.75
CA ALA A 67 1.43 -14.38 8.81
C ALA A 67 1.62 -15.81 9.36
N THR A 68 2.86 -16.33 9.37
CA THR A 68 3.16 -17.63 10.00
C THR A 68 3.27 -17.54 11.52
N VAL A 69 3.62 -16.36 12.04
CA VAL A 69 3.80 -16.11 13.48
C VAL A 69 2.55 -15.46 14.07
N VAL A 70 1.90 -14.59 13.30
CA VAL A 70 0.76 -13.78 13.68
C VAL A 70 -0.40 -14.12 12.74
N SER A 71 -1.64 -14.17 13.25
CA SER A 71 -2.81 -14.43 12.41
C SER A 71 -2.88 -13.46 11.22
N TYR A 72 -3.21 -13.99 10.03
CA TYR A 72 -3.36 -13.20 8.80
C TYR A 72 -4.25 -11.95 8.97
N ARG A 73 -5.25 -12.02 9.86
CA ARG A 73 -6.16 -10.89 10.14
C ARG A 73 -5.42 -9.67 10.67
N ILE A 74 -4.44 -9.88 11.54
CA ILE A 74 -3.62 -8.79 12.11
C ILE A 74 -2.73 -8.21 11.02
N VAL A 75 -2.17 -9.06 10.16
CA VAL A 75 -1.33 -8.63 9.03
C VAL A 75 -2.12 -7.75 8.05
N LEU A 76 -3.38 -8.10 7.77
CA LEU A 76 -4.28 -7.26 6.97
C LEU A 76 -4.58 -5.91 7.65
N ILE A 77 -4.83 -5.90 8.96
CA ILE A 77 -5.07 -4.64 9.71
C ILE A 77 -3.82 -3.74 9.67
N ILE A 78 -2.63 -4.31 9.86
CA ILE A 78 -1.35 -3.58 9.74
C ILE A 78 -1.23 -2.98 8.34
N GLY A 79 -1.51 -3.76 7.30
CA GLY A 79 -1.51 -3.29 5.92
C GLY A 79 -2.39 -2.04 5.74
N ILE A 80 -3.65 -2.09 6.20
CA ILE A 80 -4.59 -0.97 6.08
C ILE A 80 -4.10 0.26 6.84
N ILE A 81 -3.62 0.08 8.08
CA ILE A 81 -3.13 1.18 8.91
C ILE A 81 -1.93 1.86 8.24
N PHE A 82 -0.99 1.09 7.69
CA PHE A 82 0.19 1.65 7.03
C PHE A 82 -0.17 2.29 5.68
N SER A 83 -1.06 1.68 4.89
CA SER A 83 -1.52 2.26 3.62
C SER A 83 -2.26 3.59 3.85
N ALA A 84 -3.33 3.57 4.64
CA ALA A 84 -4.14 4.78 4.88
C ALA A 84 -3.38 5.80 5.74
N GLY A 85 -2.65 5.35 6.76
CA GLY A 85 -1.85 6.18 7.64
C GLY A 85 -0.68 6.85 6.91
N GLY A 86 -0.01 6.15 5.99
CA GLY A 86 1.04 6.75 5.15
C GLY A 86 0.51 7.91 4.31
N ILE A 87 -0.65 7.74 3.67
CA ILE A 87 -1.32 8.80 2.91
C ILE A 87 -1.73 9.95 3.84
N LEU A 88 -2.34 9.66 4.99
CA LEU A 88 -2.75 10.68 5.95
C LEU A 88 -1.55 11.50 6.47
N PHE A 89 -0.45 10.84 6.84
CA PHE A 89 0.77 11.50 7.29
C PHE A 89 1.46 12.30 6.19
N THR A 90 1.25 11.95 4.92
CA THR A 90 1.75 12.74 3.79
C THR A 90 1.23 14.16 3.82
N ARG A 91 0.00 14.39 4.30
CA ARG A 91 -0.51 15.75 4.46
C ARG A 91 0.35 16.60 5.38
N LEU A 92 0.97 16.00 6.40
CA LEU A 92 1.84 16.71 7.34
C LEU A 92 3.25 16.93 6.79
N THR A 93 3.69 16.14 5.79
CA THR A 93 5.08 16.19 5.30
C THR A 93 5.25 16.79 3.91
N VAL A 94 4.18 16.90 3.13
CA VAL A 94 4.21 17.46 1.76
C VAL A 94 4.74 18.90 1.72
N ASP A 95 4.53 19.67 2.79
CA ASP A 95 4.97 21.07 2.89
C ASP A 95 6.49 21.19 3.17
N TYR A 96 7.16 20.09 3.55
CA TYR A 96 8.58 20.05 3.92
C TYR A 96 9.49 19.51 2.79
N GLY A 97 8.93 19.34 1.59
CA GLY A 97 9.67 18.95 0.38
C GLY A 97 9.79 17.44 0.17
N LEU A 98 10.71 17.07 -0.74
CA LEU A 98 10.78 15.72 -1.32
C LEU A 98 11.09 14.61 -0.29
N GLY A 99 12.08 14.81 0.57
CA GLY A 99 12.53 13.78 1.52
C GLY A 99 11.43 13.36 2.51
N PRO A 100 10.81 14.30 3.24
CA PRO A 100 9.69 14.02 4.13
C PRO A 100 8.45 13.46 3.42
N TYR A 101 8.21 13.85 2.16
CA TYR A 101 7.16 13.25 1.34
C TYR A 101 7.48 11.78 1.02
N ILE A 102 8.71 11.46 0.63
CA ILE A 102 9.14 10.07 0.34
C ILE A 102 9.01 9.21 1.61
N SER A 103 9.42 9.73 2.77
CA SER A 103 9.42 8.94 4.00
C SER A 103 8.01 8.53 4.44
N THR A 104 7.00 9.39 4.27
CA THR A 104 5.60 9.05 4.62
C THR A 104 4.87 8.41 3.45
N TYR A 105 4.75 9.12 2.33
CA TYR A 105 3.97 8.66 1.20
C TYR A 105 4.58 7.43 0.56
N CYS A 106 5.90 7.41 0.31
CA CYS A 106 6.46 6.32 -0.49
C CYS A 106 6.80 5.11 0.38
N ILE A 107 7.44 5.34 1.53
CA ILE A 107 7.90 4.24 2.40
C ILE A 107 6.74 3.68 3.23
N VAL A 108 6.01 4.50 4.00
CA VAL A 108 4.94 3.98 4.88
C VAL A 108 3.80 3.35 4.07
N PHE A 109 3.34 4.00 2.99
CA PHE A 109 2.37 3.39 2.09
C PHE A 109 2.93 2.12 1.41
N GLY A 110 4.19 2.14 0.96
CA GLY A 110 4.84 0.99 0.32
C GLY A 110 4.89 -0.23 1.23
N ILE A 111 5.13 -0.04 2.53
CA ILE A 111 5.04 -1.10 3.54
C ILE A 111 3.60 -1.62 3.61
N GLY A 112 2.62 -0.72 3.74
CA GLY A 112 1.20 -1.09 3.81
C GLY A 112 0.69 -1.81 2.55
N MET A 113 1.25 -1.48 1.39
CA MET A 113 0.95 -2.12 0.11
C MET A 113 1.62 -3.49 -0.02
N GLY A 114 2.83 -3.68 0.52
CA GLY A 114 3.60 -4.91 0.40
C GLY A 114 3.16 -6.01 1.37
N VAL A 115 3.04 -5.68 2.66
CA VAL A 115 2.76 -6.65 3.74
C VAL A 115 1.53 -7.54 3.49
N PRO A 116 0.36 -7.03 3.09
CA PRO A 116 -0.84 -7.86 2.89
C PRO A 116 -0.95 -8.47 1.48
N TYR A 117 -0.10 -8.08 0.53
CA TYR A 117 -0.34 -8.28 -0.91
C TYR A 117 -0.52 -9.75 -1.31
N SER A 118 0.47 -10.59 -0.99
CA SER A 118 0.45 -12.02 -1.33
C SER A 118 -0.56 -12.82 -0.51
N LEU A 119 -0.80 -12.42 0.73
CA LEU A 119 -1.70 -13.11 1.65
C LEU A 119 -3.15 -13.08 1.19
N ILE A 120 -3.59 -11.97 0.59
CA ILE A 120 -4.97 -11.85 0.10
C ILE A 120 -5.25 -12.89 -0.99
N PHE A 121 -4.30 -13.12 -1.90
CA PHE A 121 -4.44 -14.16 -2.92
C PHE A 121 -4.48 -15.56 -2.33
N GLN A 122 -3.61 -15.82 -1.34
CA GLN A 122 -3.58 -17.10 -0.64
C GLN A 122 -4.91 -17.39 0.06
N ILE A 123 -5.44 -16.44 0.85
CA ILE A 123 -6.71 -16.59 1.59
C ILE A 123 -7.90 -16.77 0.64
N ALA A 124 -7.88 -16.14 -0.53
CA ALA A 124 -8.94 -16.28 -1.52
C ALA A 124 -8.90 -17.63 -2.26
N SER A 125 -7.77 -18.34 -2.20
CA SER A 125 -7.56 -19.63 -2.87
C SER A 125 -7.82 -20.86 -1.97
N GLU A 126 -7.89 -20.67 -0.65
CA GLU A 126 -8.18 -21.69 0.36
C GLU A 126 -9.69 -21.85 0.62
#